data_AF-A0A1E5SUC2-F1
#
_entry.id   AF-A0A1E5SUC2-F1
#
_cell.length_a   1.000
_cell.length_b   1.000
_cell.length_c   1.000
_cell.angle_alpha   90.00
_cell.angle_beta   90.00
_cell.angle_gamma   90.00
#
_symmetry.space_group_name_H-M   'P 1'
#
loop_
_entity.id
_entity.type
_entity.pdbx_description
1 polymer ?
#
loop_
_entity_poly.entity_id
_entity_poly.type
_entity_poly.pdbx_seq_one_letter_code
_entity_poly.pdbx_strand_id
1 'polypeptide(L)'
;MNFEIFSYRFAREIIEHPTYAAAIHEISAVIRECPLFVWPGKSRKNAGLEVVQQLLNAYFDVGFSSTHGWQFHPDATGIKGSNLKADFKKDFNGLTIQSEVQFGNMSRWYSDIFKFQTAYSKNLINMGLCIVPMNSLARRIDSNITNFERCIRELPSADLSITLPILMVGIYSDNETPIIDVSQSQFDGIKDITRKGRSANLYRIINAYLNDQPVEGVSSLSEIGPRPA
;
A
#
# COMPACT_ATOMS: atom_id res chain seq x y z
N MET A 1 -8.17 1.43 -8.86
CA MET A 1 -8.36 -0.04 -8.70
C MET A 1 -9.65 -0.33 -7.95
N ASN A 2 -10.09 -1.59 -7.90
CA ASN A 2 -11.16 -2.03 -7.01
C ASN A 2 -10.62 -2.83 -5.82
N PHE A 3 -11.46 -3.06 -4.81
CA PHE A 3 -11.05 -3.75 -3.59
C PHE A 3 -12.17 -4.54 -2.91
N GLU A 4 -11.76 -5.54 -2.14
CA GLU A 4 -12.60 -6.29 -1.20
C GLU A 4 -12.15 -6.04 0.24
N ILE A 5 -13.08 -6.15 1.18
CA ILE A 5 -12.83 -5.95 2.61
C ILE A 5 -13.11 -7.25 3.37
N PHE A 6 -12.20 -7.61 4.26
CA PHE A 6 -12.45 -8.57 5.32
C PHE A 6 -12.34 -7.89 6.69
N SER A 7 -13.39 -8.01 7.49
CA SER A 7 -13.47 -7.46 8.85
C SER A 7 -12.98 -8.49 9.86
N TYR A 8 -11.86 -8.20 10.52
CA TYR A 8 -11.42 -8.98 11.67
C TYR A 8 -11.72 -8.21 12.96
N ARG A 9 -12.46 -8.85 13.89
CA ARG A 9 -12.88 -8.27 15.18
C ARG A 9 -13.59 -6.92 15.02
N PHE A 10 -14.64 -6.90 14.20
CA PHE A 10 -15.52 -5.76 13.97
C PHE A 10 -14.84 -4.51 13.38
N ALA A 11 -13.69 -4.66 12.71
CA ALA A 11 -12.95 -3.52 12.16
C ALA A 11 -13.76 -2.72 11.14
N ARG A 12 -14.53 -3.39 10.29
CA ARG A 12 -15.41 -2.74 9.30
C ARG A 12 -16.50 -1.93 10.00
N GLU A 13 -17.16 -2.53 10.99
CA GLU A 13 -18.24 -1.92 11.74
C GLU A 13 -17.76 -0.69 12.53
N ILE A 14 -16.54 -0.77 13.08
CA ILE A 14 -15.89 0.38 13.72
C ILE A 14 -15.65 1.48 12.68
N ILE A 15 -14.95 1.21 11.57
CA ILE A 15 -14.55 2.26 10.62
C ILE A 15 -15.74 2.86 9.83
N GLU A 16 -16.80 2.09 9.62
CA GLU A 16 -18.04 2.55 8.96
C GLU A 16 -18.96 3.37 9.89
N HIS A 17 -18.64 3.46 11.19
CA HIS A 17 -19.39 4.32 12.10
C HIS A 17 -19.34 5.78 11.60
N PRO A 18 -20.46 6.53 11.60
CA PRO A 18 -20.53 7.89 11.03
C PRO A 18 -19.45 8.86 11.54
N THR A 19 -19.04 8.73 12.81
CA THR A 19 -17.94 9.51 13.42
C THR A 19 -16.61 9.37 12.68
N TYR A 20 -16.38 8.23 12.02
CA TYR A 20 -15.13 7.86 11.36
C TYR A 20 -15.26 7.76 9.84
N ALA A 21 -16.37 8.23 9.25
CA ALA A 21 -16.64 8.14 7.82
C ALA A 21 -15.51 8.72 6.95
N ALA A 22 -14.80 9.75 7.45
CA ALA A 22 -13.62 10.30 6.78
C ALA A 22 -12.53 9.25 6.54
N ALA A 23 -12.30 8.33 7.48
CA ALA A 23 -11.26 7.31 7.35
C ALA A 23 -11.52 6.38 6.17
N ILE A 24 -12.72 5.80 6.08
CA ILE A 24 -13.06 4.88 4.99
C ILE A 24 -13.14 5.59 3.64
N HIS A 25 -13.59 6.85 3.62
CA HIS A 25 -13.61 7.65 2.39
C HIS A 25 -12.20 7.92 1.86
N GLU A 26 -11.26 8.36 2.71
CA GLU A 26 -9.87 8.58 2.31
C GLU A 26 -9.21 7.29 1.82
N ILE A 27 -9.33 6.19 2.58
CA ILE A 27 -8.76 4.89 2.19
C ILE A 27 -9.34 4.43 0.85
N SER A 28 -10.66 4.53 0.68
CA SER A 28 -11.33 4.12 -0.55
C SER A 28 -10.93 4.99 -1.74
N ALA A 29 -10.82 6.31 -1.56
CA ALA A 29 -10.43 7.23 -2.62
C ALA A 29 -9.02 6.92 -3.13
N VAL A 30 -8.04 6.80 -2.22
CA VAL A 30 -6.66 6.46 -2.57
C VAL A 30 -6.60 5.16 -3.39
N ILE A 31 -7.28 4.10 -2.94
CA ILE A 31 -7.28 2.81 -3.65
C ILE A 31 -7.99 2.90 -5.01
N ARG A 32 -9.14 3.58 -5.07
CA ARG A 32 -9.94 3.69 -6.29
C ARG A 32 -9.23 4.43 -7.40
N GLU A 33 -8.50 5.48 -7.04
CA GLU A 33 -7.73 6.31 -7.96
C GLU A 33 -6.37 5.69 -8.34
N CYS A 34 -5.94 4.63 -7.64
CA CYS A 34 -4.68 3.94 -7.94
C CYS A 34 -4.74 3.26 -9.32
N PRO A 35 -3.83 3.60 -10.25
CA PRO A 35 -3.71 2.92 -11.52
C PRO A 35 -2.83 1.68 -11.37
N LEU A 36 -2.85 0.81 -12.38
CA LEU A 36 -1.91 -0.29 -12.47
C LEU A 36 -0.67 0.12 -13.26
N PHE A 37 0.46 0.25 -12.58
CA PHE A 37 1.76 0.48 -13.22
C PHE A 37 2.37 -0.82 -13.72
N VAL A 38 2.63 -0.88 -15.03
CA VAL A 38 3.22 -2.05 -15.67
C VAL A 38 4.52 -1.69 -16.40
N TRP A 39 5.37 -2.70 -16.56
CA TRP A 39 6.53 -2.68 -17.44
C TRP A 39 6.54 -4.02 -18.18
N PRO A 40 6.01 -4.07 -19.42
CA PRO A 40 6.04 -5.28 -20.25
C PRO A 40 7.47 -5.83 -20.37
N GLY A 41 7.62 -7.14 -20.17
CA GLY A 41 8.94 -7.78 -20.20
C GLY A 41 9.84 -7.45 -19.00
N LYS A 42 9.30 -6.91 -17.90
CA LYS A 42 10.03 -6.66 -16.64
C LYS A 42 10.85 -7.87 -16.19
N SER A 43 10.30 -9.08 -16.32
CA SER A 43 11.02 -10.33 -16.09
C SER A 43 11.29 -11.09 -17.38
N ARG A 44 12.56 -11.34 -17.67
CA ARG A 44 12.99 -12.19 -18.79
C ARG A 44 12.54 -13.66 -18.64
N LYS A 45 12.27 -14.11 -17.41
CA LYS A 45 11.92 -15.50 -17.11
C LYS A 45 10.41 -15.75 -17.10
N ASN A 46 9.62 -14.72 -16.80
CA ASN A 46 8.17 -14.84 -16.69
C ASN A 46 7.51 -13.53 -17.15
N ALA A 47 6.97 -13.54 -18.36
CA ALA A 47 6.32 -12.39 -18.97
C ALA A 47 5.12 -11.87 -18.17
N GLY A 48 4.47 -12.72 -17.35
CA GLY A 48 3.36 -12.29 -16.50
C GLY A 48 3.78 -11.41 -15.32
N LEU A 49 5.07 -11.32 -14.99
CA LEU A 49 5.59 -10.46 -13.93
C LEU A 49 5.86 -9.05 -14.44
N GLU A 50 4.81 -8.34 -14.78
CA GLU A 50 4.87 -7.00 -15.40
C GLU A 50 4.59 -5.86 -14.41
N VAL A 51 3.93 -6.10 -13.27
CA VAL A 51 3.51 -5.04 -12.36
C VAL A 51 4.70 -4.45 -11.61
N VAL A 52 4.80 -3.12 -11.58
CA VAL A 52 5.91 -2.40 -10.94
C VAL A 52 5.55 -2.05 -9.49
N GLN A 53 5.84 -2.98 -8.57
CA GLN A 53 5.53 -2.85 -7.14
C GLN A 53 5.98 -1.51 -6.53
N GLN A 54 7.17 -1.04 -6.87
CA GLN A 54 7.74 0.18 -6.29
C GLN A 54 6.91 1.43 -6.63
N LEU A 55 6.26 1.45 -7.79
CA LEU A 55 5.37 2.54 -8.18
C LEU A 55 4.04 2.45 -7.45
N LEU A 56 3.51 1.24 -7.23
CA LEU A 56 2.34 1.07 -6.36
C LEU A 56 2.63 1.61 -4.95
N ASN A 57 3.76 1.22 -4.36
CA ASN A 57 4.18 1.76 -3.05
C ASN A 57 4.29 3.29 -3.08
N ALA A 58 5.00 3.86 -4.05
CA ALA A 58 5.16 5.31 -4.15
C ALA A 58 3.83 6.06 -4.36
N TYR A 59 2.88 5.45 -5.08
CA TYR A 59 1.53 6.00 -5.22
C TYR A 59 0.82 6.08 -3.85
N PHE A 60 0.86 4.99 -3.08
CA PHE A 60 0.26 4.98 -1.73
C PHE A 60 0.98 5.91 -0.76
N ASP A 61 2.31 6.06 -0.87
CA ASP A 61 3.09 7.06 -0.13
C ASP A 61 2.53 8.47 -0.35
N VAL A 62 2.33 8.86 -1.62
CA VAL A 62 1.79 10.18 -1.96
C VAL A 62 0.34 10.31 -1.50
N GLY A 63 -0.51 9.33 -1.82
CA GLY A 63 -1.93 9.36 -1.47
C GLY A 63 -2.16 9.49 0.04
N PHE A 64 -1.58 8.60 0.85
CA PHE A 64 -1.79 8.65 2.29
C PHE A 64 -1.07 9.83 2.95
N SER A 65 0.23 10.00 2.71
CA SER A 65 1.01 11.00 3.45
C SER A 65 0.89 12.40 2.86
N SER A 66 1.18 12.56 1.57
CA SER A 66 1.26 13.90 0.96
C SER A 66 -0.11 14.51 0.68
N THR A 67 -1.10 13.69 0.30
CA THR A 67 -2.46 14.17 -0.03
C THR A 67 -3.37 14.18 1.19
N HIS A 68 -3.37 13.10 1.98
CA HIS A 68 -4.30 12.94 3.10
C HIS A 68 -3.66 13.16 4.48
N GLY A 69 -2.38 13.54 4.57
CA GLY A 69 -1.75 13.94 5.83
C GLY A 69 -1.58 12.81 6.85
N TRP A 70 -1.54 11.55 6.40
CA TRP A 70 -1.15 10.44 7.27
C TRP A 70 0.32 10.56 7.64
N GLN A 71 0.67 10.32 8.90
CA GLN A 71 2.06 10.32 9.34
C GLN A 71 2.80 9.18 8.63
N PHE A 72 3.88 9.51 7.92
CA PHE A 72 4.72 8.55 7.21
C PHE A 72 5.80 7.97 8.12
N HIS A 73 6.00 6.65 8.06
CA HIS A 73 7.02 5.94 8.84
C HIS A 73 7.09 6.27 10.35
N PRO A 74 5.96 6.36 11.08
CA PRO A 74 5.98 6.49 12.53
C PRO A 74 6.54 5.24 13.19
N ASP A 75 6.93 5.34 14.46
CA ASP A 75 7.20 4.16 15.27
C ASP A 75 5.96 3.26 15.28
N ALA A 76 6.14 2.02 14.83
CA ALA A 76 5.09 1.01 14.79
C ALA A 76 4.74 0.51 16.18
N THR A 77 5.67 0.61 17.13
CA THR A 77 5.51 0.06 18.47
C THR A 77 6.08 1.02 19.50
N GLY A 78 5.60 0.94 20.74
CA GLY A 78 6.21 1.63 21.87
C GLY A 78 7.42 0.88 22.46
N ILE A 79 8.05 -0.03 21.72
CA ILE A 79 9.24 -0.77 22.20
C ILE A 79 10.47 0.08 21.92
N LYS A 80 11.13 0.54 22.99
CA LYS A 80 12.37 1.31 22.93
C LYS A 80 13.44 0.52 22.16
N GLY A 81 14.06 1.15 21.17
CA GLY A 81 15.15 0.56 20.38
C GLY A 81 14.74 -0.47 19.33
N SER A 82 13.45 -0.77 19.15
CA SER A 82 13.01 -1.74 18.14
C SER A 82 13.23 -1.27 16.70
N ASN A 83 13.23 0.05 16.47
CA ASN A 83 13.29 0.70 15.14
C ASN A 83 12.22 0.19 14.15
N LEU A 84 11.18 -0.49 14.64
CA LEU A 84 10.07 -0.96 13.82
C LEU A 84 9.22 0.26 13.43
N LYS A 85 9.05 0.44 12.13
CA LYS A 85 8.22 1.50 11.54
C LYS A 85 6.97 0.90 10.93
N ALA A 86 5.87 1.64 11.02
CA ALA A 86 4.66 1.35 10.26
C ALA A 86 4.66 2.19 9.00
N ASP A 87 3.97 1.78 7.94
CA ASP A 87 3.94 2.60 6.73
C ASP A 87 3.26 3.95 7.00
N PHE A 88 2.06 3.91 7.59
CA PHE A 88 1.31 5.12 7.93
C PHE A 88 0.55 5.04 9.25
N LYS A 89 0.22 6.21 9.82
CA LYS A 89 -0.68 6.35 10.98
C LYS A 89 -1.48 7.65 10.92
N LYS A 90 -2.75 7.62 11.30
CA LYS A 90 -3.58 8.82 11.41
C LYS A 90 -4.69 8.63 12.44
N ASP A 91 -5.05 9.71 13.13
CA ASP A 91 -6.21 9.75 14.01
C ASP A 91 -7.42 10.33 13.28
N PHE A 92 -8.56 9.67 13.45
CA PHE A 92 -9.86 10.11 12.96
C PHE A 92 -10.80 10.23 14.15
N ASN A 93 -10.86 11.40 14.78
CA ASN A 93 -11.77 11.69 15.89
C ASN A 93 -11.65 10.68 17.05
N GLY A 94 -10.42 10.29 17.43
CA GLY A 94 -10.16 9.30 18.47
C GLY A 94 -10.08 7.85 18.00
N LEU A 95 -10.26 7.59 16.69
CA LEU A 95 -9.88 6.32 16.07
C LEU A 95 -8.49 6.47 15.43
N THR A 96 -7.46 6.06 16.17
CA THR A 96 -6.10 5.98 15.64
C THR A 96 -5.90 4.70 14.83
N ILE A 97 -5.69 4.86 13.53
CA ILE A 97 -5.44 3.77 12.59
C ILE A 97 -3.95 3.75 12.25
N GLN A 98 -3.34 2.56 12.34
CA GLN A 98 -2.01 2.31 11.78
C GLN A 98 -2.16 1.38 10.59
N SER A 99 -1.47 1.69 9.49
CA SER A 99 -1.62 0.96 8.24
C SER A 99 -0.32 0.41 7.69
N GLU A 100 -0.43 -0.68 6.95
CA GLU A 100 0.66 -1.35 6.23
C GLU A 100 0.18 -1.67 4.82
N VAL A 101 0.92 -1.21 3.81
CA VAL A 101 0.67 -1.47 2.38
C VAL A 101 1.66 -2.55 1.95
N GLN A 102 1.21 -3.80 1.98
CA GLN A 102 2.08 -4.96 1.85
C GLN A 102 1.94 -5.64 0.48
N PHE A 103 2.68 -5.13 -0.51
CA PHE A 103 2.87 -5.78 -1.81
C PHE A 103 4.14 -6.64 -1.91
N GLY A 104 4.84 -6.84 -0.79
CA GLY A 104 6.06 -7.64 -0.71
C GLY A 104 5.80 -9.11 -0.35
N ASN A 105 6.86 -9.79 0.05
CA ASN A 105 6.82 -11.21 0.38
C ASN A 105 5.88 -11.52 1.56
N MET A 106 5.14 -12.63 1.47
CA MET A 106 4.19 -13.07 2.50
C MET A 106 4.79 -13.15 3.92
N SER A 107 6.06 -13.51 4.06
CA SER A 107 6.72 -13.56 5.38
C SER A 107 6.69 -12.22 6.13
N ARG A 108 6.68 -11.10 5.42
CA ARG A 108 6.65 -9.76 6.04
C ARG A 108 5.29 -9.43 6.65
N TRP A 109 4.22 -9.99 6.11
CA TRP A 109 2.87 -9.78 6.62
C TRP A 109 2.73 -10.20 8.09
N TYR A 110 3.35 -11.31 8.51
CA TYR A 110 3.31 -11.68 9.94
C TYR A 110 3.99 -10.64 10.83
N SER A 111 5.05 -9.98 10.35
CA SER A 111 5.68 -8.87 11.06
C SER A 111 4.75 -7.66 11.15
N ASP A 112 3.93 -7.43 10.13
CA ASP A 112 2.92 -6.36 10.11
C ASP A 112 1.83 -6.63 11.16
N ILE A 113 1.32 -7.86 11.23
CA ILE A 113 0.37 -8.27 12.26
C ILE A 113 0.98 -8.14 13.67
N PHE A 114 2.25 -8.51 13.85
CA PHE A 114 2.94 -8.34 15.12
C PHE A 114 3.10 -6.86 15.50
N LYS A 115 3.43 -5.98 14.55
CA LYS A 115 3.50 -4.52 14.75
C LYS A 115 2.15 -4.00 15.27
N PHE A 116 1.05 -4.38 14.62
CA PHE A 116 -0.30 -4.00 15.04
C PHE A 116 -0.65 -4.48 16.44
N GLN A 117 -0.49 -5.77 16.76
CA GLN A 117 -0.80 -6.32 18.08
C GLN A 117 0.02 -5.64 19.19
N THR A 118 1.29 -5.33 18.91
CA THR A 118 2.17 -4.63 19.86
C THR A 118 1.75 -3.18 20.05
N ALA A 119 1.37 -2.48 18.98
CA ALA A 119 0.87 -1.10 19.07
C ALA A 119 -0.43 -1.03 19.87
N TYR A 120 -1.36 -1.95 19.58
CA TYR A 120 -2.66 -2.03 20.23
C TYR A 120 -2.55 -2.35 21.72
N SER A 121 -1.73 -3.33 22.11
CA SER A 121 -1.51 -3.68 23.53
C SER A 121 -0.87 -2.55 24.36
N LYS A 122 -0.30 -1.53 23.69
CA LYS A 122 0.25 -0.32 24.30
C LYS A 122 -0.66 0.91 24.14
N ASN A 123 -1.91 0.72 23.70
CA ASN A 123 -2.88 1.80 23.44
C ASN A 123 -2.36 2.88 22.47
N LEU A 124 -1.50 2.51 21.51
CA LEU A 124 -0.96 3.45 20.51
C LEU A 124 -1.84 3.56 19.26
N ILE A 125 -2.72 2.58 19.05
CA ILE A 125 -3.65 2.47 17.94
C ILE A 125 -4.93 1.83 18.46
N ASN A 126 -6.03 2.05 17.75
CA ASN A 126 -7.30 1.38 17.98
C ASN A 126 -7.56 0.29 16.94
N MET A 127 -6.96 0.42 15.75
CA MET A 127 -7.19 -0.47 14.62
C MET A 127 -5.96 -0.58 13.72
N GLY A 128 -5.71 -1.78 13.20
CA GLY A 128 -4.78 -2.02 12.09
C GLY A 128 -5.49 -1.97 10.73
N LEU A 129 -4.83 -1.42 9.71
CA LEU A 129 -5.27 -1.45 8.31
C LEU A 129 -4.21 -2.16 7.48
N CYS A 130 -4.55 -3.27 6.83
CA CYS A 130 -3.61 -3.98 5.97
C CYS A 130 -4.13 -4.01 4.53
N ILE A 131 -3.42 -3.30 3.64
CA ILE A 131 -3.74 -3.24 2.21
C ILE A 131 -2.79 -4.20 1.50
N VAL A 132 -3.36 -5.21 0.85
CA VAL A 132 -2.63 -6.29 0.17
C VAL A 132 -3.24 -6.50 -1.21
N PRO A 133 -2.52 -7.08 -2.18
CA PRO A 133 -3.12 -7.41 -3.46
C PRO A 133 -3.99 -8.67 -3.32
N MET A 134 -5.04 -8.80 -4.14
CA MET A 134 -5.66 -10.09 -4.42
C MET A 134 -4.65 -11.01 -5.09
N ASN A 135 -4.81 -12.33 -4.98
CA ASN A 135 -3.89 -13.31 -5.55
C ASN A 135 -3.74 -13.15 -7.08
N SER A 136 -4.81 -12.72 -7.77
CA SER A 136 -4.78 -12.40 -9.20
C SER A 136 -3.74 -11.32 -9.55
N LEU A 137 -3.64 -10.28 -8.73
CA LEU A 137 -2.67 -9.20 -8.88
C LEU A 137 -1.29 -9.60 -8.34
N ALA A 138 -1.23 -10.29 -7.20
CA ALA A 138 0.01 -10.76 -6.57
C ALA A 138 0.89 -11.57 -7.54
N ARG A 139 0.26 -12.46 -8.33
CA ARG A 139 0.92 -13.30 -9.35
C ARG A 139 1.55 -12.52 -10.50
N ARG A 140 1.18 -11.24 -10.68
CA ARG A 140 1.75 -10.34 -11.69
C ARG A 140 2.87 -9.45 -11.13
N ILE A 141 3.06 -9.44 -9.81
CA ILE A 141 4.09 -8.65 -9.14
C ILE A 141 5.40 -9.44 -9.04
N ASP A 142 5.36 -10.57 -8.34
CA ASP A 142 6.50 -11.48 -8.12
C ASP A 142 6.03 -12.84 -7.54
N SER A 143 6.97 -13.69 -7.16
CA SER A 143 6.75 -14.98 -6.49
C SER A 143 6.57 -14.80 -4.97
N ASN A 144 5.63 -15.56 -4.38
CA ASN A 144 5.36 -15.57 -2.93
C ASN A 144 5.04 -14.16 -2.35
N ILE A 145 4.34 -13.35 -3.14
CA ILE A 145 3.79 -12.06 -2.71
C ILE A 145 2.62 -12.30 -1.76
N THR A 146 2.54 -11.48 -0.71
CA THR A 146 1.41 -11.40 0.21
C THR A 146 0.12 -11.27 -0.59
N ASN A 147 -0.92 -12.01 -0.25
CA ASN A 147 -2.21 -11.88 -0.93
C ASN A 147 -3.38 -12.05 0.02
N PHE A 148 -4.46 -11.34 -0.30
CA PHE A 148 -5.67 -11.25 0.51
C PHE A 148 -6.23 -12.61 0.90
N GLU A 149 -6.39 -13.52 -0.07
CA GLU A 149 -6.99 -14.83 0.12
C GLU A 149 -6.19 -15.70 1.10
N ARG A 150 -4.86 -15.54 1.12
CA ARG A 150 -4.02 -16.19 2.11
C ARG A 150 -4.12 -15.51 3.48
N CYS A 151 -4.08 -14.19 3.54
CA CYS A 151 -4.21 -13.44 4.79
C CYS A 151 -5.52 -13.75 5.51
N ILE A 152 -6.67 -13.76 4.82
CA ILE A 152 -7.98 -14.00 5.45
C ILE A 152 -8.19 -15.46 5.86
N ARG A 153 -7.42 -16.40 5.29
CA ARG A 153 -7.41 -17.80 5.72
C ARG A 153 -6.59 -18.00 6.99
N GLU A 154 -5.49 -17.26 7.13
CA GLU A 154 -4.55 -17.43 8.24
C GLU A 154 -4.87 -16.55 9.45
N LEU A 155 -5.31 -15.31 9.24
CA LEU A 155 -5.59 -14.37 10.33
C LEU A 155 -6.61 -14.91 11.35
N PRO A 156 -7.72 -15.57 10.95
CA PRO A 156 -8.67 -16.14 11.91
C PRO A 156 -8.07 -17.26 12.76
N SER A 157 -7.05 -17.98 12.28
CA SER A 157 -6.38 -19.04 13.06
C SER A 157 -5.54 -18.50 14.20
N ALA A 158 -5.30 -17.19 14.25
CA ALA A 158 -4.57 -16.52 15.32
C ALA A 158 -5.51 -15.82 16.32
N ASP A 159 -6.79 -16.25 16.41
CA ASP A 159 -7.84 -15.62 17.22
C ASP A 159 -7.50 -15.42 18.69
N LEU A 160 -6.83 -16.38 19.33
CA LEU A 160 -6.42 -16.25 20.73
C LEU A 160 -5.25 -15.28 20.94
N SER A 161 -4.47 -14.99 19.90
CA SER A 161 -3.24 -14.19 19.98
C SER A 161 -3.41 -12.77 19.46
N ILE A 162 -4.28 -12.58 18.47
CA ILE A 162 -4.53 -11.30 17.82
C ILE A 162 -5.87 -10.78 18.32
N THR A 163 -5.83 -9.76 19.18
CA THR A 163 -7.00 -9.26 19.90
C THR A 163 -7.53 -7.93 19.39
N LEU A 164 -6.82 -7.30 18.47
CA LEU A 164 -7.21 -6.00 17.93
C LEU A 164 -8.12 -6.10 16.68
N PRO A 165 -8.93 -5.07 16.42
CA PRO A 165 -9.58 -4.88 15.13
C PRO A 165 -8.55 -4.69 13.99
N ILE A 166 -8.69 -5.48 12.93
CA ILE A 166 -7.88 -5.33 11.70
C ILE A 166 -8.80 -5.27 10.49
N LEU A 167 -8.70 -4.19 9.73
CA LEU A 167 -9.33 -4.08 8.42
C LEU A 167 -8.37 -4.63 7.37
N MET A 168 -8.69 -5.79 6.80
CA MET A 168 -7.95 -6.36 5.69
C MET A 168 -8.58 -5.87 4.39
N VAL A 169 -7.78 -5.30 3.49
CA VAL A 169 -8.23 -4.78 2.19
C VAL A 169 -7.44 -5.48 1.08
N GLY A 170 -8.15 -6.21 0.22
CA GLY A 170 -7.59 -6.88 -0.95
C GLY A 170 -7.83 -6.07 -2.21
N ILE A 171 -6.78 -5.56 -2.85
CA ILE A 171 -6.91 -4.73 -4.06
C ILE A 171 -6.72 -5.55 -5.34
N TYR A 172 -7.47 -5.23 -6.38
CA TYR A 172 -7.34 -5.86 -7.69
C TYR A 172 -7.58 -4.87 -8.83
N SER A 173 -7.02 -5.20 -9.99
CA SER A 173 -7.32 -4.51 -11.25
C SER A 173 -8.44 -5.23 -11.99
N ASP A 174 -9.32 -4.46 -12.60
CA ASP A 174 -10.37 -4.91 -13.52
C ASP A 174 -10.25 -4.18 -14.86
N ASN A 175 -11.29 -4.28 -15.71
CA ASN A 175 -11.29 -3.68 -17.04
C ASN A 175 -11.38 -2.15 -17.03
N GLU A 176 -11.79 -1.55 -15.91
CA GLU A 176 -11.91 -0.09 -15.76
C GLU A 176 -10.67 0.54 -15.12
N THR A 177 -9.80 -0.29 -14.52
CA THR A 177 -8.57 0.16 -13.89
C THR A 177 -7.61 0.74 -14.94
N PRO A 178 -7.22 2.03 -14.84
CA PRO A 178 -6.24 2.61 -15.74
C PRO A 178 -4.92 1.84 -15.69
N ILE A 179 -4.34 1.56 -16.85
CA ILE A 179 -3.04 0.89 -16.97
C ILE A 179 -2.03 1.90 -17.49
N ILE A 180 -0.94 2.08 -16.74
CA ILE A 180 0.17 2.95 -17.14
C ILE A 180 1.35 2.06 -17.54
N ASP A 181 1.64 2.01 -18.84
CA ASP A 181 2.84 1.36 -19.36
C ASP A 181 4.06 2.27 -19.19
N VAL A 182 4.77 2.03 -18.10
CA VAL A 182 5.92 2.83 -17.70
C VAL A 182 7.11 2.62 -18.63
N SER A 183 7.12 1.53 -19.42
CA SER A 183 8.18 1.30 -20.41
C SER A 183 8.16 2.29 -21.56
N GLN A 184 7.06 3.03 -21.74
CA GLN A 184 6.95 4.11 -22.73
C GLN A 184 7.61 5.42 -22.27
N SER A 185 8.02 5.53 -21.01
CA SER A 185 8.73 6.71 -20.49
C SER A 185 10.12 6.87 -21.12
N GLN A 186 10.76 8.03 -20.88
CA GLN A 186 12.11 8.32 -21.38
C GLN A 186 13.22 7.72 -20.50
N PHE A 187 12.91 6.76 -19.63
CA PHE A 187 13.90 6.04 -18.85
C PHE A 187 14.46 4.86 -19.64
N ASP A 188 15.79 4.70 -19.68
CA ASP A 188 16.46 3.65 -20.46
C ASP A 188 16.10 2.22 -20.01
N GLY A 189 15.75 2.05 -18.73
CA GLY A 189 15.17 0.81 -18.25
C GLY A 189 14.54 0.89 -16.87
N ILE A 190 13.83 -0.18 -16.49
CA ILE A 190 13.14 -0.28 -15.19
C ILE A 190 14.07 -0.03 -13.99
N LYS A 191 15.37 -0.30 -14.12
CA LYS A 191 16.35 -0.06 -13.06
C LYS A 191 16.60 1.43 -12.81
N ASP A 192 16.37 2.29 -13.78
CA ASP A 192 16.49 3.74 -13.57
C ASP A 192 15.38 4.27 -12.68
N ILE A 193 14.30 3.51 -12.54
CA ILE A 193 13.15 3.84 -11.70
C ILE A 193 13.23 3.11 -10.35
N THR A 194 13.51 1.80 -10.38
CA THR A 194 13.34 0.91 -9.21
C THR A 194 14.61 0.69 -8.38
N ARG A 195 15.80 1.08 -8.86
CA ARG A 195 17.06 0.85 -8.15
C ARG A 195 17.15 1.73 -6.89
N LYS A 196 17.70 1.16 -5.82
CA LYS A 196 18.01 1.89 -4.58
C LYS A 196 18.83 3.16 -4.88
N GLY A 197 18.38 4.29 -4.34
CA GLY A 197 18.96 5.62 -4.60
C GLY A 197 18.35 6.39 -5.79
N ARG A 198 17.43 5.77 -6.54
CA ARG A 198 16.67 6.41 -7.64
C ARG A 198 15.20 6.68 -7.30
N SER A 199 14.86 6.73 -6.01
CA SER A 199 13.46 6.88 -5.56
C SER A 199 12.78 8.14 -6.12
N ALA A 200 13.53 9.21 -6.43
CA ALA A 200 13.00 10.40 -7.08
C ALA A 200 12.25 10.09 -8.40
N ASN A 201 12.73 9.11 -9.19
CA ASN A 201 12.11 8.76 -10.46
C ASN A 201 10.76 8.04 -10.29
N LEU A 202 10.54 7.35 -9.17
CA LEU A 202 9.22 6.82 -8.83
C LEU A 202 8.23 7.97 -8.72
N TYR A 203 8.56 8.96 -7.89
CA TYR A 203 7.68 10.11 -7.65
C TYR A 203 7.47 10.98 -8.89
N ARG A 204 8.44 11.06 -9.83
CA ARG A 204 8.22 11.71 -11.15
C ARG A 204 7.07 11.08 -11.92
N ILE A 205 7.03 9.76 -11.97
CA ILE A 205 5.98 9.01 -12.67
C ILE A 205 4.65 9.19 -11.94
N ILE A 206 4.65 9.14 -10.60
CA ILE A 206 3.44 9.40 -9.81
C ILE A 206 2.94 10.83 -10.03
N ASN A 207 3.83 11.82 -10.03
CA ASN A 207 3.49 13.22 -10.25
C ASN A 207 2.90 13.44 -11.64
N ALA A 208 3.48 12.84 -12.68
CA ALA A 208 2.94 12.90 -14.03
C ALA A 208 1.52 12.33 -14.08
N TYR A 209 1.31 11.14 -13.50
CA TYR A 209 -0.02 10.53 -13.41
C TYR A 209 -1.03 11.43 -12.68
N LEU A 210 -0.68 11.97 -11.52
CA LEU A 210 -1.57 12.82 -10.71
C LEU A 210 -1.90 14.17 -11.36
N ASN A 211 -1.11 14.60 -12.36
CA ASN A 211 -1.35 15.83 -13.12
C ASN A 211 -1.85 15.55 -14.55
N ASP A 212 -2.36 14.34 -14.81
CA ASP A 212 -2.84 13.90 -16.12
C ASP A 212 -1.81 14.09 -17.26
N GLN A 213 -0.52 14.00 -16.94
CA GLN A 213 0.57 14.12 -17.89
C GLN A 213 0.90 12.74 -18.51
N PRO A 214 1.07 12.66 -19.85
CA PRO A 214 1.44 11.41 -20.51
C PRO A 214 2.79 10.87 -20.01
N VAL A 215 2.86 9.55 -19.78
CA VAL A 215 4.05 8.88 -19.23
C VAL A 215 5.24 8.93 -20.19
N GLU A 216 4.97 9.06 -21.49
CA GLU A 216 5.93 9.17 -22.60
C GLU A 216 6.83 10.42 -22.48
N GLY A 217 6.32 11.47 -21.84
CA GLY A 217 7.07 12.70 -21.58
C GLY A 217 7.95 12.65 -20.32
N VAL A 218 7.82 11.60 -19.51
CA VAL A 218 8.44 11.55 -18.17
C VAL A 218 9.90 11.10 -18.29
N SER A 219 10.80 11.88 -17.71
CA SER A 219 12.24 11.63 -17.71
C SER A 219 12.88 11.97 -16.36
N SER A 220 14.20 11.85 -16.27
CA SER A 220 14.95 12.27 -15.07
C SER A 220 14.91 13.78 -14.81
N LEU A 221 14.52 14.58 -15.82
CA LEU A 221 14.41 16.04 -15.76
C LEU A 221 13.02 16.54 -15.37
N SER A 222 11.99 15.68 -15.44
CA SER A 222 10.63 16.02 -15.01
C SER A 222 10.60 16.43 -13.52
N GLU A 223 9.55 17.10 -13.06
CA GLU A 223 9.41 17.46 -11.64
C GLU A 223 9.18 16.23 -10.76
N ILE A 224 9.75 16.20 -9.55
CA ILE A 224 9.57 15.06 -8.61
C ILE A 224 8.12 14.99 -8.14
N GLY A 225 7.48 16.14 -7.95
CA GLY A 225 6.17 16.24 -7.32
C GLY A 225 6.18 15.93 -5.82
N PRO A 226 4.99 15.70 -5.26
CA PRO A 226 4.82 15.36 -3.86
C PRO A 226 5.53 14.04 -3.51
N ARG A 227 6.14 14.02 -2.33
CA ARG A 227 6.65 12.81 -1.69
C ARG A 227 6.69 13.03 -0.18
N PRO A 228 6.54 11.97 0.62
CA PRO A 228 6.71 12.09 2.06
C PRO A 228 8.10 12.65 2.43
N ALA A 229 8.14 13.47 3.49
CA ALA A 229 9.36 14.00 4.08
C ALA A 229 10.11 12.95 4.91
#